data_AF-A0A8X6RJC5-F1
#
_entry.id   AF-A0A8X6RJC5-F1
#
_cell.length_a   1.000
_cell.length_b   1.000
_cell.length_c   1.000
_cell.angle_alpha   90.00
_cell.angle_beta   90.00
_cell.angle_gamma   90.00
#
_symmetry.space_group_name_H-M   'P 1'
#
loop_
_entity.id
_entity.type
_entity.pdbx_description
1 polymer ?
#
loop_
_entity_poly.entity_id
_entity_poly.type
_entity_poly.pdbx_seq_one_letter_code
_entity_poly.pdbx_strand_id
1 'polypeptide(L)'
;MRVSKQWTEEGLTARKSGSGPRNVTSAREDRLVRMAQTDRTAFSRQLAAQWSTATRVSLCASSIRRRLLQRGLRARIPLYRIPLTQNHRRLRLHWANVNRSWRADWQQVVFSDKSRFNL
;
A
#
# COMPACT_ATOMS: atom_id res chain seq x y z
N MET A 1 40.74 -8.41 27.30
CA MET A 1 39.34 -7.94 27.45
C MET A 1 39.12 -6.66 26.65
N ARG A 2 38.44 -6.71 25.49
CA ARG A 2 38.22 -5.55 24.61
C ARG A 2 37.15 -4.57 25.10
N VAL A 3 36.24 -5.04 25.95
CA VAL A 3 35.11 -4.25 26.47
C VAL A 3 35.55 -3.22 27.51
N SER A 4 36.56 -3.55 28.32
CA SER A 4 37.09 -2.67 29.38
C SER A 4 37.71 -1.38 28.82
N LYS A 5 38.41 -1.45 27.67
CA LYS A 5 38.98 -0.27 26.99
C LYS A 5 37.92 0.65 26.37
N GLN A 6 36.90 0.09 25.71
CA GLN A 6 35.82 0.90 25.13
C GLN A 6 35.04 1.70 26.16
N TRP A 7 34.85 1.13 27.35
CA TRP A 7 34.15 1.80 28.44
C TRP A 7 34.96 2.93 29.06
N THR A 8 36.27 2.72 29.19
CA THR A 8 37.20 3.70 29.81
C THR A 8 37.58 4.84 28.88
N GLU A 9 37.65 4.62 27.56
CA GLU A 9 38.07 5.64 26.57
C GLU A 9 36.88 6.36 25.89
N GLU A 10 35.77 5.69 25.61
CA GLU A 10 34.65 6.24 24.81
C GLU A 10 33.34 6.42 25.62
N GLY A 11 33.24 5.90 26.85
CA GLY A 11 32.00 5.92 27.66
C GLY A 11 30.85 5.10 27.09
N LEU A 12 31.11 4.27 26.08
CA LEU A 12 30.09 3.52 25.34
C LEU A 12 29.79 2.18 26.03
N THR A 13 28.54 2.03 26.49
CA THR A 13 28.00 0.78 27.06
C THR A 13 27.40 -0.16 26.01
N ALA A 14 27.08 0.35 24.83
CA ALA A 14 26.38 -0.37 23.78
C ALA A 14 27.31 -0.82 22.64
N ARG A 15 27.10 -2.04 22.15
CA ARG A 15 27.80 -2.60 20.99
C ARG A 15 27.42 -1.83 19.73
N LYS A 16 28.40 -1.41 18.92
CA LYS A 16 28.16 -0.81 17.59
C LYS A 16 27.40 -1.81 16.71
N SER A 17 26.40 -1.32 15.97
CA SER A 17 25.61 -2.13 15.04
C SER A 17 26.52 -2.80 14.01
N GLY A 18 26.38 -4.12 13.85
CA GLY A 18 27.13 -4.86 12.84
C GLY A 18 26.65 -4.52 11.42
N SER A 19 27.57 -4.61 10.44
CA SER A 19 27.21 -4.54 9.03
C SER A 19 26.46 -5.81 8.61
N GLY A 20 25.16 -5.69 8.36
CA GLY A 20 24.37 -6.79 7.79
C GLY A 20 24.69 -7.03 6.31
N PRO A 21 24.21 -8.15 5.73
CA PRO A 21 24.35 -8.43 4.29
C PRO A 21 23.75 -7.30 3.44
N ARG A 22 24.37 -7.01 2.29
CA ARG A 22 23.82 -6.03 1.34
C ARG A 22 22.47 -6.53 0.81
N ASN A 23 21.47 -5.66 0.84
CA ASN A 23 20.17 -5.95 0.23
C ASN A 23 20.33 -6.04 -1.28
N VAL A 24 19.77 -7.10 -1.90
CA VAL A 24 19.70 -7.28 -3.36
C VAL A 24 18.89 -6.15 -4.03
N THR A 25 18.02 -5.49 -3.27
CA THR A 25 17.25 -4.31 -3.70
C THR A 25 17.84 -3.05 -3.05
N SER A 26 18.42 -2.15 -3.86
CA SER A 26 18.95 -0.87 -3.35
C SER A 26 17.81 0.13 -3.12
N ALA A 27 17.98 1.06 -2.17
CA ALA A 27 16.96 2.07 -1.88
C ALA A 27 16.80 3.10 -3.02
N ARG A 28 17.84 3.28 -3.83
CA ARG A 28 17.91 4.22 -4.97
C ARG A 28 17.23 3.65 -6.22
N GLU A 29 17.06 2.32 -6.28
CA GLU A 29 16.53 1.59 -7.44
C GLU A 29 15.30 0.75 -7.07
N ASP A 30 14.40 1.27 -6.24
CA ASP A 30 13.28 0.49 -5.69
C ASP A 30 12.13 0.27 -6.69
N ARG A 31 12.46 -0.31 -7.85
CA ARG A 31 11.53 -0.72 -8.90
C ARG A 31 10.46 -1.66 -8.36
N LEU A 32 10.79 -2.50 -7.38
CA LEU A 32 9.84 -3.41 -6.73
C LEU A 32 8.70 -2.66 -6.04
N VAL A 33 9.03 -1.57 -5.33
CA VAL A 33 8.03 -0.72 -4.68
C VAL A 33 7.14 -0.06 -5.73
N ARG A 34 7.71 0.44 -6.83
CA ARG A 34 6.92 1.03 -7.92
C ARG A 34 5.98 0.00 -8.55
N MET A 35 6.45 -1.21 -8.81
CA MET A 35 5.61 -2.30 -9.34
C MET A 35 4.43 -2.59 -8.42
N ALA A 36 4.67 -2.69 -7.11
CA ALA A 36 3.62 -2.91 -6.11
C ALA A 36 2.68 -1.70 -5.90
N GLN A 37 3.11 -0.49 -6.27
CA GLN A 37 2.26 0.70 -6.24
C GLN A 37 1.38 0.82 -7.49
N THR A 38 1.89 0.40 -8.65
CA THR A 38 1.11 0.34 -9.90
C THR A 38 0.01 -0.71 -9.82
N ASP A 39 0.33 -1.92 -9.36
CA ASP A 39 -0.64 -2.96 -9.08
C ASP A 39 -0.65 -3.31 -7.58
N ARG A 40 -1.51 -2.61 -6.84
CA ARG A 40 -1.68 -2.81 -5.39
C ARG A 40 -2.35 -4.14 -5.04
N THR A 41 -2.85 -4.88 -6.03
CA THR A 41 -3.51 -6.19 -5.84
C THR A 41 -2.58 -7.37 -6.09
N ALA A 42 -1.40 -7.14 -6.69
CA ALA A 42 -0.43 -8.18 -6.98
C ALA A 42 0.11 -8.87 -5.71
N PHE A 43 0.11 -10.20 -5.72
CA PHE A 43 0.73 -11.02 -4.69
C PHE A 43 2.25 -10.99 -4.78
N SER A 44 2.97 -11.20 -3.66
CA SER A 44 4.44 -11.23 -3.64
C SER A 44 5.05 -12.24 -4.62
N ARG A 45 4.35 -13.35 -4.93
CA ARG A 45 4.77 -14.33 -5.94
C ARG A 45 4.66 -13.80 -7.38
N GLN A 46 3.63 -13.01 -7.68
CA GLN A 46 3.45 -12.39 -9.00
C GLN A 46 4.51 -11.30 -9.18
N LEU A 47 4.72 -10.49 -8.14
CA LEU A 47 5.80 -9.50 -8.13
C LEU A 47 7.18 -10.15 -8.28
N ALA A 48 7.40 -11.35 -7.73
CA ALA A 48 8.65 -12.11 -7.92
C ALA A 48 8.87 -12.51 -9.39
N ALA A 49 7.84 -13.06 -10.02
CA ALA A 49 7.91 -13.44 -11.43
C ALA A 49 8.18 -12.20 -12.32
N GLN A 50 7.40 -11.13 -12.14
CA GLN A 50 7.57 -9.89 -12.90
C GLN A 50 8.96 -9.28 -12.67
N TRP A 51 9.45 -9.29 -11.42
CA TRP A 51 10.79 -8.78 -11.09
C TRP A 51 11.88 -9.57 -11.81
N SER A 52 11.79 -10.90 -11.76
CA SER A 52 12.76 -11.80 -12.40
C SER A 52 12.80 -11.59 -13.91
N THR A 53 11.64 -11.48 -14.57
CA THR A 53 11.56 -11.16 -16.00
C THR A 53 12.20 -9.82 -16.32
N ALA A 54 11.99 -8.83 -15.45
CA ALA A 54 12.38 -7.46 -15.69
C ALA A 54 13.85 -7.12 -15.37
N THR A 55 14.48 -7.88 -14.48
CA THR A 55 15.85 -7.61 -13.98
C THR A 55 16.82 -8.78 -14.18
N ARG A 56 16.33 -9.95 -14.61
CA ARG A 56 17.07 -11.23 -14.67
C ARG A 56 17.63 -11.69 -13.31
N VAL A 57 17.20 -11.07 -12.21
CA VAL A 57 17.56 -11.45 -10.85
C VAL A 57 16.37 -12.13 -10.19
N SER A 58 16.56 -13.36 -9.71
CA SER A 58 15.51 -14.07 -8.98
C SER A 58 15.44 -13.56 -7.54
N LEU A 59 14.22 -13.28 -7.06
CA LEU A 59 13.93 -12.99 -5.67
C LEU A 59 12.81 -13.91 -5.20
N CYS A 60 12.95 -14.48 -4.00
CA CYS A 60 11.85 -15.21 -3.39
C CYS A 60 10.77 -14.25 -2.89
N ALA A 61 9.52 -14.75 -2.83
CA ALA A 61 8.36 -13.97 -2.39
C ALA A 61 8.53 -13.39 -0.96
N SER A 62 9.26 -14.08 -0.07
CA SER A 62 9.51 -13.62 1.29
C SER A 62 10.43 -12.40 1.34
N SER A 63 11.44 -12.33 0.48
CA SER A 63 12.31 -11.15 0.32
C SER A 63 11.52 -9.95 -0.21
N ILE A 64 10.63 -10.19 -1.18
CA ILE A 64 9.72 -9.15 -1.69
C ILE A 64 8.81 -8.64 -0.59
N ARG A 65 8.13 -9.53 0.14
CA ARG A 65 7.26 -9.15 1.25
C ARG A 65 8.00 -8.33 2.30
N ARG A 66 9.21 -8.74 2.69
CA ARG A 66 10.04 -8.00 3.66
C ARG A 66 10.36 -6.60 3.14
N ARG A 67 10.71 -6.48 1.86
CA ARG A 67 11.03 -5.19 1.25
C ARG A 67 9.81 -4.26 1.19
N LEU A 68 8.64 -4.78 0.81
CA LEU A 68 7.40 -4.03 0.81
C LEU A 68 7.05 -3.52 2.22
N LEU A 69 7.18 -4.37 3.23
CA LEU A 69 6.93 -3.99 4.63
C LEU A 69 7.93 -2.93 5.14
N GLN A 70 9.21 -3.03 4.80
CA GLN A 70 10.22 -2.00 5.12
C GLN A 70 9.85 -0.62 4.54
N ARG A 71 9.08 -0.61 3.45
CA ARG A 71 8.61 0.59 2.77
C ARG A 71 7.18 0.98 3.14
N GLY A 72 6.60 0.32 4.16
CA GLY A 72 5.26 0.61 4.65
C GLY A 72 4.12 0.07 3.79
N LEU A 73 4.41 -0.70 2.74
CA LEU A 73 3.40 -1.32 1.89
C LEU A 73 2.88 -2.60 2.54
N ARG A 74 1.63 -2.56 2.99
CA ARG A 74 0.90 -3.69 3.56
C ARG A 74 -0.24 -4.10 2.64
N ALA A 75 -0.53 -5.39 2.58
CA ALA A 75 -1.70 -5.91 1.90
C ALA A 75 -2.98 -5.37 2.55
N ARG A 76 -3.98 -5.04 1.73
CA ARG A 76 -5.30 -4.59 2.15
C ARG A 76 -6.35 -5.30 1.31
N ILE A 77 -7.53 -5.52 1.89
CA ILE A 77 -8.69 -6.03 1.16
C ILE A 77 -9.38 -4.83 0.49
N PRO A 78 -9.62 -4.86 -0.84
CA PRO A 78 -10.37 -3.79 -1.49
C PRO A 78 -11.80 -3.75 -0.94
N LEU A 79 -12.32 -2.53 -0.73
CA LEU A 79 -13.71 -2.36 -0.35
C LEU A 79 -14.61 -2.82 -1.50
N TYR A 80 -15.62 -3.65 -1.20
CA TYR A 80 -16.65 -4.01 -2.18
C TYR A 80 -17.39 -2.74 -2.63
N ARG A 81 -17.48 -2.55 -3.95
CA ARG A 81 -18.22 -1.44 -4.56
C ARG A 81 -19.01 -1.95 -5.75
N ILE A 82 -20.24 -1.46 -5.89
CA ILE A 82 -21.05 -1.72 -7.08
C ILE A 82 -20.35 -1.04 -8.28
N PRO A 83 -20.01 -1.79 -9.34
CA PRO A 83 -19.38 -1.20 -10.51
C PRO A 83 -20.31 -0.18 -11.18
N LEU A 84 -19.86 1.06 -11.25
CA LEU A 84 -20.58 2.11 -11.98
C LEU A 84 -20.09 2.14 -13.43
N THR A 85 -21.04 2.19 -14.37
CA THR A 85 -20.74 2.51 -15.77
C THR A 85 -20.26 3.95 -15.90
N GLN A 86 -19.64 4.30 -17.03
CA GLN A 86 -19.21 5.68 -17.30
C GLN A 86 -20.38 6.66 -17.25
N ASN A 87 -21.53 6.28 -17.82
CA ASN A 87 -22.75 7.09 -17.80
C ASN A 87 -23.27 7.32 -16.38
N HIS A 88 -23.30 6.28 -15.52
CA HIS A 88 -23.69 6.44 -14.12
C HIS A 88 -22.79 7.44 -13.39
N ARG A 89 -21.48 7.38 -13.60
CA ARG A 89 -20.53 8.32 -12.98
C ARG A 89 -20.79 9.75 -13.43
N ARG A 90 -20.99 9.97 -14.73
CA ARG A 90 -21.28 11.30 -15.30
C ARG A 90 -22.56 11.89 -14.72
N LEU A 91 -23.66 11.13 -14.72
CA LEU A 91 -24.95 11.60 -14.24
C LEU A 91 -24.94 11.89 -12.74
N ARG A 92 -24.37 10.99 -11.94
CA ARG A 92 -24.26 11.19 -10.49
C ARG A 92 -23.41 12.40 -10.13
N LEU A 93 -22.28 12.60 -10.82
CA LEU A 93 -21.43 13.77 -10.60
C LEU A 93 -22.13 15.06 -11.02
N HIS A 94 -22.81 15.07 -12.16
CA HIS A 94 -23.58 16.23 -12.60
C HIS A 94 -24.67 16.60 -11.59
N TRP A 95 -25.45 15.62 -11.14
CA TRP A 95 -26.49 15.83 -10.12
C TRP A 95 -25.90 16.39 -8.81
N ALA A 96 -24.80 15.80 -8.33
CA ALA A 96 -24.13 16.29 -7.12
C ALA A 96 -23.59 17.71 -7.27
N ASN A 97 -23.10 18.09 -8.46
CA ASN A 97 -22.62 19.44 -8.73
C ASN A 97 -23.75 20.46 -8.79
N VAL A 98 -24.85 20.15 -9.48
CA VAL A 98 -26.03 21.03 -9.58
C VAL A 98 -26.63 21.29 -8.20
N ASN A 99 -26.69 20.25 -7.36
CA ASN A 99 -27.31 20.33 -6.03
C ASN A 99 -26.29 20.58 -4.91
N ARG A 100 -25.06 20.96 -5.23
CA ARG A 100 -23.96 21.12 -4.25
C ARG A 100 -24.25 22.20 -3.21
N SER A 101 -24.97 23.25 -3.59
CA SER A 101 -25.31 24.39 -2.72
C SER A 101 -26.64 24.24 -2.01
N TRP A 102 -27.36 23.12 -2.21
CA TRP A 102 -28.65 22.90 -1.58
C TRP A 102 -28.53 22.89 -0.06
N ARG A 103 -29.42 23.65 0.58
CA ARG A 103 -29.52 23.75 2.04
C ARG A 103 -30.96 23.57 2.49
N ALA A 104 -31.76 24.63 2.37
CA ALA A 104 -33.18 24.58 2.71
C ALA A 104 -33.95 23.65 1.76
N ASP A 105 -33.47 23.49 0.53
CA ASP A 105 -34.05 22.62 -0.51
C ASP A 105 -34.17 21.16 -0.07
N TRP A 106 -33.26 20.69 0.80
CA TRP A 106 -33.34 19.33 1.35
C TRP A 106 -34.61 19.07 2.15
N GLN A 107 -35.24 20.12 2.71
CA GLN A 107 -36.49 19.99 3.48
C GLN A 107 -37.68 19.58 2.59
N GLN A 108 -37.57 19.78 1.27
CA GLN A 108 -38.61 19.44 0.31
C GLN A 108 -38.44 18.02 -0.28
N VAL A 109 -37.34 17.33 0.05
CA VAL A 109 -37.01 16.01 -0.52
C VAL A 109 -37.39 14.90 0.45
N VAL A 110 -38.25 13.99 0.01
CA VAL A 110 -38.56 12.75 0.74
C VAL A 110 -37.90 11.57 0.03
N PHE A 111 -37.06 10.83 0.75
CA PHE A 111 -36.42 9.61 0.23
C PHE A 111 -37.22 8.37 0.61
N SER A 112 -37.37 7.44 -0.33
CA SER A 112 -37.85 6.09 -0.06
C SER A 112 -36.99 5.06 -0.79
N ASP A 113 -36.75 3.92 -0.13
CA ASP A 113 -36.19 2.73 -0.76
C ASP A 113 -36.99 1.50 -0.37
N LYS A 114 -36.71 0.37 -1.03
CA LYS A 114 -37.21 -0.93 -0.64
C LYS A 114 -36.04 -1.82 -0.27
N SER A 115 -36.04 -2.31 0.96
CA SER A 115 -35.10 -3.32 1.44
C SER A 115 -35.75 -4.70 1.45
N ARG A 116 -34.96 -5.74 1.14
CA ARG A 116 -35.40 -7.13 1.21
C ARG A 116 -35.03 -7.68 2.59
N PHE A 117 -36.00 -8.24 3.29
CA PHE A 117 -35.80 -8.94 4.56
C PHE A 117 -36.02 -10.43 4.34
N ASN A 118 -35.14 -11.25 4.92
CA ASN A 118 -35.37 -12.69 5.04
C ASN A 118 -35.93 -12.91 6.44
N LEU A 119 -37.16 -13.45 6.51
CA LEU A 119 -37.86 -13.80 7.75
C LEU A 119 -37.65 -15.28 8.07
#